data_AF-A0A3B7MV36-F1
#
_entry.id   AF-A0A3B7MV36-F1
#
_cell.length_a   1.000
_cell.length_b   1.000
_cell.length_c   1.000
_cell.angle_alpha   90.00
_cell.angle_beta   90.00
_cell.angle_gamma   90.00
#
_symmetry.space_group_name_H-M   'P 1'
#
loop_
_entity.id
_entity.type
_entity.pdbx_description
1 polymer ?
#
loop_
_entity_poly.entity_id
_entity_poly.type
_entity_poly.pdbx_seq_one_letter_code
_entity_poly.pdbx_strand_id
1 'polypeptide(L)'
;MLTAKEKRFIKYWEEQRTGGRWSYFALYIPIGTFLCSIITAFLFSMMSSVGREYFVSVAVVSAVMSVVITILTWRNNEKKFKSIIRREVKDGQAHDAQPSDEKVL
;
A
#
# COMPACT_ATOMS: atom_id res chain seq x y z
N MET A 1 -18.73 -1.95 -12.79
CA MET A 1 -17.89 -1.51 -13.94
C MET A 1 -16.73 -0.67 -13.42
N LEU A 2 -15.50 -1.10 -13.67
CA LEU A 2 -14.29 -0.48 -13.11
C LEU A 2 -13.99 0.89 -13.71
N THR A 3 -13.68 1.86 -12.85
CA THR A 3 -13.15 3.16 -13.30
C THR A 3 -11.72 3.03 -13.84
N ALA A 4 -11.29 3.95 -14.70
CA ALA A 4 -9.91 3.96 -15.22
C ALA A 4 -8.84 4.00 -14.10
N LYS A 5 -9.14 4.71 -13.00
CA LYS A 5 -8.26 4.78 -11.82
C LYS A 5 -8.18 3.43 -11.09
N GLU A 6 -9.30 2.72 -10.94
CA GLU A 6 -9.34 1.40 -10.31
C GLU A 6 -8.63 0.35 -11.16
N LYS A 7 -8.82 0.37 -12.49
CA LYS A 7 -8.11 -0.54 -13.40
C LYS A 7 -6.59 -0.38 -13.31
N ARG A 8 -6.11 0.87 -13.28
CA ARG A 8 -4.69 1.18 -13.10
C ARG A 8 -4.18 0.73 -11.73
N PHE A 9 -4.95 0.99 -10.68
CA PHE A 9 -4.61 0.55 -9.33
C PHE A 9 -4.50 -0.98 -9.23
N ILE A 10 -5.48 -1.72 -9.76
CA ILE A 10 -5.49 -3.18 -9.77
C ILE A 10 -4.23 -3.70 -10.46
N LYS A 11 -3.93 -3.22 -11.68
CA LYS A 11 -2.77 -3.66 -12.44
C LYS A 11 -1.47 -3.49 -11.66
N TYR A 12 -1.19 -2.28 -11.16
CA TYR A 12 0.05 -2.02 -10.43
C TYR A 12 0.11 -2.75 -9.09
N TRP A 13 -1.01 -2.84 -8.38
CA TRP A 13 -1.06 -3.55 -7.11
C TRP A 13 -0.81 -5.05 -7.32
N GLU A 14 -1.37 -5.64 -8.38
CA GLU A 14 -1.17 -7.02 -8.76
C GLU A 14 0.28 -7.32 -9.13
N GLU A 15 0.90 -6.47 -9.95
CA GLU A 15 2.34 -6.54 -10.26
C GLU A 15 3.19 -6.50 -8.97
N GLN A 16 2.90 -5.57 -8.05
CA GLN A 16 3.64 -5.40 -6.79
C GLN A 16 3.48 -6.58 -5.82
N ARG A 17 2.28 -7.17 -5.73
CA ARG A 17 2.00 -8.29 -4.80
C ARG A 17 2.43 -9.66 -5.35
N THR A 18 2.72 -9.78 -6.65
CA THR A 18 3.05 -11.05 -7.31
C THR A 18 4.31 -11.69 -6.71
N GLY A 19 5.30 -10.89 -6.31
CA GLY A 19 6.49 -11.36 -5.59
C GLY A 19 6.24 -11.73 -4.11
N GLY A 20 5.00 -11.62 -3.63
CA GLY A 20 4.64 -11.83 -2.23
C GLY A 20 4.97 -10.65 -1.31
N ARG A 21 4.56 -10.78 -0.05
CA ARG A 21 4.71 -9.74 0.99
C ARG A 21 6.17 -9.38 1.26
N TRP A 22 7.02 -10.40 1.33
CA TRP A 22 8.42 -10.23 1.70
C TRP A 22 9.21 -9.48 0.63
N SER A 23 8.97 -9.75 -0.66
CA SER A 23 9.60 -9.03 -1.75
C SER A 23 9.20 -7.56 -1.77
N TYR A 24 7.93 -7.27 -1.50
CA TYR A 24 7.46 -5.89 -1.33
C TYR A 24 8.16 -5.22 -0.14
N PHE A 25 8.20 -5.85 1.02
CA PHE A 25 8.87 -5.29 2.20
C PHE A 25 10.37 -5.07 1.98
N ALA A 26 11.06 -6.03 1.36
CA ALA A 26 12.48 -5.92 1.05
C ALA A 26 12.78 -4.77 0.08
N LEU A 27 11.86 -4.44 -0.84
CA LEU A 27 12.01 -3.32 -1.75
C LEU A 27 11.76 -1.98 -1.07
N TYR A 28 10.69 -1.87 -0.29
CA TYR A 28 10.22 -0.57 0.21
C TYR A 28 10.80 -0.16 1.56
N ILE A 29 11.17 -1.11 2.44
CA ILE A 29 11.71 -0.77 3.77
C ILE A 29 13.09 -0.09 3.67
N PRO A 30 14.07 -0.56 2.88
CA PRO A 30 15.38 0.11 2.81
C PRO A 30 15.28 1.53 2.24
N ILE A 31 14.53 1.70 1.14
CA ILE A 31 14.29 3.01 0.52
C ILE A 31 13.52 3.92 1.47
N GLY A 32 12.46 3.40 2.10
CA GLY A 32 11.66 4.13 3.08
C GLY A 32 12.48 4.54 4.29
N THR A 33 13.37 3.68 4.79
CA THR A 33 14.26 3.97 5.92
C THR A 33 15.22 5.10 5.55
N PHE A 34 15.79 5.09 4.34
CA PHE A 34 16.64 6.17 3.85
C PHE A 34 15.89 7.51 3.76
N LEU A 35 14.66 7.51 3.25
CA LEU A 35 13.86 8.73 3.18
C LEU A 35 13.43 9.22 4.58
N CYS A 36 13.02 8.30 5.44
CA CYS A 36 12.68 8.60 6.83
C CYS A 36 13.89 9.14 7.59
N SER A 37 15.11 8.64 7.35
CA SER A 37 16.29 9.09 8.07
C SER A 37 16.64 10.55 7.75
N ILE A 38 16.46 10.99 6.50
CA ILE A 38 16.62 12.40 6.12
C ILE A 38 15.65 13.28 6.92
N ILE A 39 14.37 12.90 6.96
CA ILE A 39 13.32 13.65 7.67
C ILE A 39 13.58 13.64 9.17
N THR A 40 13.88 12.49 9.76
CA THR A 40 14.14 12.34 11.19
C THR A 40 15.41 13.09 11.61
N ALA A 41 16.48 13.04 10.81
CA ALA A 41 17.70 13.80 11.05
C ALA A 41 17.40 15.31 11.10
N PHE A 42 16.66 15.80 10.11
CA PHE A 42 16.23 17.19 10.07
C PHE A 42 15.45 17.57 11.35
N LEU A 43 14.45 16.78 11.72
CA LEU A 43 13.64 17.05 12.92
C LEU A 43 14.45 17.03 14.22
N PHE A 44 15.34 16.05 14.39
CA PHE A 44 16.19 15.95 15.59
C PHE A 44 17.23 17.08 15.65
N SER A 45 17.74 17.54 14.50
CA SER A 45 18.68 18.66 14.45
C SER A 45 18.06 19.97 14.93
N MET A 46 16.75 20.18 14.68
CA MET A 46 16.00 21.33 15.20
C MET A 46 15.87 21.33 16.73
N MET A 47 15.96 20.15 17.36
CA MET A 47 15.90 20.00 18.81
C MET A 47 17.28 20.13 19.48
N SER A 48 18.30 20.60 18.75
CA SER A 48 19.69 20.71 19.22
C SER A 48 20.27 19.41 19.77
N SER A 49 19.71 18.26 19.37
CA SER A 49 20.22 16.95 19.75
C SER A 49 21.44 16.63 18.88
N VAL A 50 22.63 16.58 19.47
CA VAL A 50 23.89 16.27 18.77
C VAL A 50 24.71 15.26 19.57
N GLY A 51 25.37 14.32 18.88
CA GLY A 51 26.21 13.28 19.49
C GLY A 51 25.91 11.87 19.00
N ARG A 52 26.51 10.84 19.61
CA ARG A 52 26.31 9.43 19.23
C ARG A 52 24.84 9.00 19.33
N GLU A 53 24.18 9.39 20.41
CA GLU A 53 22.77 9.06 20.67
C GLU A 53 21.83 9.64 19.60
N TYR A 54 22.19 10.77 19.00
CA TYR A 54 21.44 11.34 17.88
C TYR A 54 21.46 10.39 16.67
N PHE A 55 22.62 9.92 16.24
CA PHE A 55 22.72 9.05 15.06
C PHE A 55 22.02 7.71 15.27
N VAL A 56 22.15 7.13 16.48
CA VAL A 56 21.43 5.90 16.84
C VAL A 56 19.93 6.12 16.84
N SER A 57 19.46 7.22 17.44
CA SER A 57 18.03 7.55 17.49
C SER A 57 17.45 7.78 16.10
N VAL A 58 18.15 8.52 15.24
CA VAL A 58 17.73 8.75 13.85
C VAL A 58 17.60 7.43 13.09
N ALA A 59 18.60 6.54 13.21
CA ALA A 59 18.58 5.24 12.55
C ALA A 59 17.42 4.36 13.02
N VAL A 60 17.23 4.23 14.34
CA VAL A 60 16.18 3.39 14.92
C VAL A 60 14.78 3.93 14.59
N VAL A 61 14.55 5.23 14.80
CA VAL A 61 13.24 5.86 14.56
C VAL A 61 12.88 5.79 13.08
N SER A 62 13.83 6.06 12.18
CA SER A 62 13.56 6.00 10.73
C SER A 62 13.26 4.59 10.24
N ALA A 63 13.98 3.57 10.73
CA ALA A 63 13.71 2.17 10.38
C ALA A 63 12.33 1.72 10.88
N VAL A 64 11.99 2.02 12.14
CA VAL A 64 10.68 1.68 12.72
C VAL A 64 9.55 2.38 11.96
N MET A 65 9.70 3.68 11.69
CA MET A 65 8.71 4.44 10.93
C MET A 65 8.52 3.87 9.52
N SER A 66 9.59 3.56 8.81
CA SER A 66 9.51 2.95 7.48
C SER A 66 8.75 1.63 7.53
N VAL A 67 9.08 0.73 8.47
CA VAL A 67 8.40 -0.56 8.63
C VAL A 67 6.90 -0.37 8.86
N VAL A 68 6.52 0.53 9.77
CA VAL A 68 5.12 0.83 10.07
C VAL A 68 4.40 1.37 8.84
N ILE A 69 4.98 2.35 8.14
CA ILE A 69 4.40 2.94 6.93
C ILE A 69 4.22 1.87 5.85
N THR A 70 5.22 1.02 5.61
CA THR A 70 5.15 -0.05 4.61
C THR A 70 4.05 -1.06 4.96
N ILE A 71 3.94 -1.49 6.23
CA ILE A 71 2.90 -2.42 6.67
C ILE A 71 1.50 -1.80 6.51
N LEU A 72 1.31 -0.55 6.93
CA LEU A 72 0.03 0.14 6.81
C LEU A 72 -0.36 0.32 5.34
N THR A 73 0.58 0.72 4.49
CA THR A 73 0.38 0.88 3.05
C THR A 73 -0.04 -0.44 2.41
N TRP A 74 0.66 -1.53 2.73
CA TRP A 74 0.29 -2.86 2.26
C TRP A 74 -1.14 -3.24 2.67
N ARG A 75 -1.48 -3.06 3.95
CA ARG A 75 -2.81 -3.40 4.47
C ARG A 75 -3.91 -2.57 3.81
N ASN A 76 -3.68 -1.28 3.60
CA ASN A 76 -4.65 -0.38 2.98
C ASN A 76 -4.87 -0.73 1.51
N ASN A 77 -3.79 -0.99 0.77
CA ASN A 77 -3.89 -1.39 -0.63
C ASN A 77 -4.59 -2.74 -0.78
N GLU A 78 -4.26 -3.72 0.07
CA GLU A 78 -4.92 -5.03 0.04
C GLU A 78 -6.41 -4.93 0.40
N LYS A 79 -6.78 -4.09 1.37
CA LYS A 79 -8.19 -3.81 1.69
C LYS A 79 -8.91 -3.18 0.50
N LYS A 80 -8.30 -2.18 -0.13
CA LYS A 80 -8.86 -1.50 -1.31
C LYS A 80 -9.05 -2.48 -2.47
N PHE A 81 -8.05 -3.30 -2.75
CA PHE A 81 -8.11 -4.34 -3.77
C PHE A 81 -9.28 -5.30 -3.53
N LYS A 82 -9.37 -5.89 -2.32
CA LYS A 82 -10.46 -6.81 -1.97
C LYS A 82 -11.83 -6.15 -2.05
N SER A 83 -11.95 -4.88 -1.69
CA SER A 83 -13.19 -4.12 -1.81
C SER A 83 -13.65 -4.01 -3.26
N ILE A 84 -12.74 -3.64 -4.17
CA ILE A 84 -13.05 -3.49 -5.60
C ILE A 84 -13.46 -4.84 -6.20
N ILE A 85 -12.69 -5.91 -5.94
CA ILE A 85 -13.00 -7.25 -6.47
C ILE A 85 -14.35 -7.75 -5.94
N ARG A 86 -14.63 -7.59 -4.65
CA ARG A 86 -15.92 -7.99 -4.06
C ARG A 86 -17.09 -7.24 -4.70
N ARG A 87 -16.93 -5.95 -5.01
CA ARG A 87 -17.95 -5.17 -5.70
C ARG A 87 -18.21 -5.74 -7.09
N GLU A 88 -17.17 -5.92 -7.91
CA GLU A 88 -17.35 -6.41 -9.28
C GLU A 88 -17.91 -7.85 -9.32
N VAL A 89 -17.56 -8.73 -8.38
CA VAL A 89 -18.15 -10.07 -8.30
C VAL A 89 -19.65 -10.01 -7.97
N LYS A 90 -20.05 -9.15 -7.03
CA LYS A 90 -21.47 -8.96 -6.69
C LYS A 90 -22.26 -8.39 -7.87
N ASP A 91 -21.69 -7.39 -8.54
CA ASP A 91 -22.32 -6.77 -9.72
C ASP A 91 -22.47 -7.79 -10.86
N GLY A 92 -21.49 -8.66 -11.08
CA GLY A 92 -21.56 -9.75 -12.06
C GLY A 92 -22.64 -10.78 -11.71
N GLN A 93 -22.71 -11.22 -10.45
CA GLN A 93 -23.76 -12.15 -10.00
C GLN A 93 -25.17 -11.56 -10.14
N ALA A 94 -25.35 -10.27 -9.90
CA ALA A 94 -26.64 -9.60 -10.07
C ALA A 94 -27.05 -9.50 -11.55
N HIS A 95 -26.09 -9.31 -12.45
CA HIS A 95 -26.33 -9.28 -13.89
C HIS A 95 -26.65 -10.67 -14.46
N ASP A 96 -25.98 -11.72 -13.97
CA ASP A 96 -26.26 -13.11 -14.38
C ASP A 96 -27.58 -13.64 -13.79
N ALA A 97 -28.04 -13.06 -12.67
CA ALA A 97 -29.31 -13.40 -12.03
C ALA A 97 -30.53 -12.67 -12.63
N GLN A 98 -30.35 -11.69 -13.53
CA GLN A 98 -31.45 -11.17 -14.34
C GLN A 98 -31.73 -12.18 -15.46
N PRO A 99 -32.88 -12.88 -15.44
CA PRO A 99 -33.25 -13.73 -16.54
C PRO A 99 -33.37 -12.87 -17.80
N SER A 100 -32.95 -13.44 -18.92
CA SER A 100 -33.24 -12.97 -20.26
C SER A 100 -34.75 -13.02 -20.55
N ASP A 101 -35.55 -12.28 -19.80
CA ASP A 101 -37.00 -12.12 -20.01
C ASP A 101 -37.24 -10.88 -20.88
N GLU A 102 -36.95 -11.03 -22.17
CA GLU A 102 -37.70 -10.39 -23.27
C GLU A 102 -37.05 -10.78 -24.61
N LYS A 103 -37.19 -12.05 -24.97
CA LYS A 103 -37.13 -12.49 -26.38
C LYS A 103 -38.23 -13.51 -26.66
N VAL A 104 -39.47 -13.22 -26.28
CA VAL A 104 -40.65 -13.91 -26.82
C VAL A 104 -41.84 -12.95 -26.82
N LEU A 105 -41.97 -12.16 -27.90
CA LEU A 105 -43.18 -11.97 -28.74
C LEU A 105 -43.08 -10.68 -29.57
#